data_AF-A0A2K4FRT0-F1
#
_entry.id   AF-A0A2K4FRT0-F1
#
_cell.length_a   1.000
_cell.length_b   1.000
_cell.length_c   1.000
_cell.angle_alpha   90.00
_cell.angle_beta   90.00
_cell.angle_gamma   90.00
#
_symmetry.space_group_name_H-M   'P 1'
#
loop_
_entity.id
_entity.type
_entity.pdbx_description
1 polymer ?
#
loop_
_entity_poly.entity_id
_entity_poly.type
_entity_poly.pdbx_seq_one_letter_code
_entity_poly.pdbx_strand_id
1 'polypeptide(L)'
;MIGMDRGDELESDLGYDDVAHAKVSLKTKFLPWHKPRKQYIRSNQWNSVIVSLVNALDIKSKARSLEYLSLPGPDLLDVRSLYTACAEKEISIRFTGLNAIAVEDKESTMDQLISLDELRGLKYIDPSSDVYRDQLERLSNKASIAYQKVIKQARTYDVINIDLCGSFLESPPIENESSYYKALFELLRYQADNRTEDWLFFITTRTNKDMVHAETFERFVKVLEEIFDVDQAVYDKCMELKIFGEGVLVDRRIDVSKVGPASFNNLVSAGIGKWVLSALTAETPAYKSKMLELFGYNVLLDPESACDMISFGFWCTKMPTRAVDAFGLAGGVNLNSEDAEIAVSKCRVSVIDSISKIVDVDKHLANDEAFEEALRSSVNLMKSARYDVDSYVAWARDEHLKVKQLLAVRG
;
A
#
# COMPACT_ATOMS: atom_id res chain seq x y z
N MET A 1 37.84 68.27 40.28
CA MET A 1 36.50 67.66 40.16
C MET A 1 35.92 68.03 38.81
N ILE A 2 36.18 67.20 37.80
CA ILE A 2 35.49 67.03 36.50
C ILE A 2 35.98 65.62 36.11
N GLY A 3 35.19 64.56 36.00
CA GLY A 3 34.00 64.38 35.18
C GLY A 3 34.42 63.49 34.01
N MET A 4 34.09 62.19 34.04
CA MET A 4 34.20 61.32 32.87
C MET A 4 33.16 60.21 32.97
N ASP A 5 32.09 60.47 32.23
CA ASP A 5 31.08 59.57 31.73
C ASP A 5 31.74 58.52 30.80
N ARG A 6 31.39 57.25 30.97
CA ARG A 6 31.68 56.17 30.00
C ARG A 6 30.41 55.33 29.89
N GLY A 7 29.58 55.68 28.93
CA GLY A 7 28.61 54.77 28.35
C GLY A 7 29.35 53.64 27.64
N ASP A 8 29.07 52.40 28.04
CA ASP A 8 29.38 51.21 27.26
C ASP A 8 28.33 51.08 26.15
N GLU A 9 28.67 51.61 24.97
CA GLU A 9 28.00 51.26 23.72
C GLU A 9 28.37 49.80 23.38
N LEU A 10 27.43 48.89 23.62
CA LEU A 10 27.47 47.54 23.07
C LEU A 10 27.31 47.64 21.56
N GLU A 11 28.43 47.50 20.83
CA GLU A 11 28.47 47.36 19.37
C GLU A 11 27.54 46.22 18.92
N SER A 12 26.42 46.61 18.33
CA SER A 12 25.50 45.75 17.62
C SER A 12 26.11 45.40 16.25
N ASP A 13 27.02 44.44 16.20
CA ASP A 13 27.58 43.96 14.93
C ASP A 13 27.62 42.43 14.87
N LEU A 14 26.44 41.83 15.08
CA LEU A 14 26.12 40.48 14.58
C LEU A 14 25.14 40.62 13.42
N GLY A 15 25.55 41.36 12.39
CA GLY A 15 24.95 41.27 11.07
C GLY A 15 25.19 39.86 10.57
N TYR A 16 24.14 39.05 10.50
CA TYR A 16 24.17 37.85 9.68
C TYR A 16 24.40 38.31 8.24
N ASP A 17 25.62 38.13 7.74
CA ASP A 17 25.94 38.25 6.33
C ASP A 17 24.86 37.54 5.53
N ASP A 18 24.34 38.24 4.51
CA ASP A 18 23.31 37.82 3.57
C ASP A 18 23.26 36.29 3.43
N VAL A 19 22.24 35.68 4.04
CA VAL A 19 21.91 34.28 3.77
C VAL A 19 21.43 34.25 2.33
N ALA A 20 22.34 34.02 1.39
CA ALA A 20 22.02 33.77 0.01
C ALA A 20 21.08 32.56 -0.01
N HIS A 21 19.78 32.79 -0.16
CA HIS A 21 18.81 31.73 -0.38
C HIS A 21 19.29 30.95 -1.60
N ALA A 22 19.83 29.74 -1.38
CA ALA A 22 20.24 28.87 -2.47
C ALA A 22 19.06 28.75 -3.43
N LYS A 23 19.26 29.07 -4.72
CA LYS A 23 18.22 28.88 -5.72
C LYS A 23 17.79 27.42 -5.66
N VAL A 24 16.54 27.18 -5.26
CA VAL A 24 15.95 25.85 -5.27
C VAL A 24 15.91 25.38 -6.72
N SER A 25 16.84 24.51 -7.10
CA SER A 25 16.86 23.87 -8.41
C SER A 25 15.74 22.84 -8.48
N LEU A 26 14.87 22.96 -9.48
CA LEU A 26 13.82 21.96 -9.71
C LEU A 26 14.43 20.64 -10.20
N LYS A 27 13.83 19.53 -9.74
CA LYS A 27 14.22 18.18 -10.16
C LYS A 27 13.71 17.87 -11.55
N THR A 28 14.55 17.25 -12.38
CA THR A 28 14.23 16.90 -13.78
C THR A 28 14.41 15.41 -14.08
N LYS A 29 14.84 14.62 -13.09
CA LYS A 29 14.97 13.16 -13.22
C LYS A 29 13.68 12.47 -12.79
N PHE A 30 13.01 11.79 -13.71
CA PHE A 30 11.75 11.11 -13.43
C PHE A 30 11.93 9.60 -13.32
N LEU A 31 11.18 8.99 -12.40
CA LEU A 31 11.28 7.58 -12.04
C LEU A 31 9.95 6.86 -12.31
N PRO A 32 9.92 5.52 -12.40
CA PRO A 32 8.72 4.77 -12.78
C PRO A 32 7.48 5.06 -11.93
N TRP A 33 7.65 5.41 -10.65
CA TRP A 33 6.55 5.76 -9.74
C TRP A 33 5.98 7.18 -9.92
N HIS A 34 6.59 8.00 -10.80
CA HIS A 34 6.09 9.31 -11.22
C HIS A 34 5.11 9.24 -12.39
N LYS A 35 4.93 8.06 -13.01
CA LYS A 35 4.03 7.91 -14.17
C LYS A 35 2.57 8.20 -13.79
N PRO A 36 1.76 8.81 -14.67
CA PRO A 36 0.36 9.14 -14.39
C PRO A 36 -0.49 7.97 -13.89
N ARG A 37 -0.25 6.74 -14.37
CA ARG A 37 -0.92 5.53 -13.86
C ARG A 37 -0.75 5.30 -12.36
N LYS A 38 0.40 5.63 -11.78
CA LYS A 38 0.62 5.50 -10.34
C LYS A 38 -0.18 6.54 -9.57
N GLN A 39 -0.30 7.76 -10.11
CA GLN A 39 -1.17 8.76 -9.50
C GLN A 39 -2.65 8.41 -9.64
N TYR A 40 -3.06 7.78 -10.75
CA TYR A 40 -4.40 7.26 -10.92
C TYR A 40 -4.76 6.24 -9.81
N ILE A 41 -3.85 5.31 -9.49
CA ILE A 41 -4.04 4.35 -8.40
C ILE A 41 -4.10 5.06 -7.04
N ARG A 42 -3.19 6.00 -6.77
CA ARG A 42 -3.21 6.80 -5.52
C ARG A 42 -4.58 7.47 -5.33
N SER A 43 -5.12 8.10 -6.37
CA SER A 43 -6.40 8.82 -6.27
C SER A 43 -7.62 7.89 -6.20
N ASN A 44 -7.71 6.92 -7.12
CA ASN A 44 -8.94 6.15 -7.32
C ASN A 44 -9.04 4.91 -6.44
N GLN A 45 -7.92 4.35 -6.00
CA GLN A 45 -7.91 3.24 -5.07
C GLN A 45 -7.58 3.72 -3.65
N TRP A 46 -6.36 4.22 -3.43
CA TRP A 46 -5.89 4.46 -2.06
C TRP A 46 -6.64 5.61 -1.40
N ASN A 47 -6.57 6.82 -1.93
CA ASN A 47 -7.16 8.01 -1.33
C ASN A 47 -8.68 7.90 -1.23
N SER A 48 -9.36 7.42 -2.28
CA SER A 48 -10.81 7.23 -2.30
C SER A 48 -11.30 6.29 -1.18
N VAL A 49 -10.62 5.14 -1.01
CA VAL A 49 -10.97 4.17 0.02
C VAL A 49 -10.57 4.66 1.40
N ILE A 50 -9.42 5.32 1.55
CA ILE A 50 -8.98 5.93 2.82
C ILE A 50 -9.97 7.00 3.28
N VAL A 51 -10.45 7.85 2.38
CA VAL A 51 -11.52 8.82 2.66
C VAL A 51 -12.79 8.13 3.14
N SER A 52 -13.14 6.99 2.53
CA SER A 52 -14.30 6.21 2.96
C SER A 52 -14.12 5.65 4.38
N LEU A 53 -12.92 5.17 4.73
CA LEU A 53 -12.57 4.75 6.09
C LEU A 53 -12.62 5.91 7.08
N VAL A 54 -12.05 7.06 6.74
CA VAL A 54 -12.09 8.27 7.57
C VAL A 54 -13.51 8.63 7.97
N ASN A 55 -14.45 8.56 7.03
CA ASN A 55 -15.86 8.82 7.29
C ASN A 55 -16.49 7.72 8.15
N ALA A 56 -16.22 6.44 7.84
CA ALA A 56 -16.76 5.30 8.58
C ALA A 56 -16.29 5.26 10.05
N LEU A 57 -15.05 5.67 10.30
CA LEU A 57 -14.46 5.76 11.64
C LEU A 57 -14.81 7.07 12.35
N ASP A 58 -15.44 8.03 11.68
CA ASP A 58 -15.79 9.35 12.21
C ASP A 58 -14.56 10.06 12.82
N ILE A 59 -13.43 10.02 12.12
CA ILE A 59 -12.13 10.53 12.62
C ILE A 59 -12.23 12.02 12.97
N LYS A 60 -12.96 12.80 12.17
CA LYS A 60 -13.15 14.24 12.39
C LYS A 60 -13.79 14.54 13.73
N SER A 61 -14.92 13.90 14.04
CA SER A 61 -15.64 14.14 15.29
C SER A 61 -14.89 13.59 16.51
N LYS A 62 -14.11 12.53 16.32
CA LYS A 62 -13.20 12.00 17.34
C LYS A 62 -11.97 12.88 17.60
N ALA A 63 -11.76 13.94 16.82
CA ALA A 63 -10.67 14.89 16.96
C ALA A 63 -9.28 14.22 17.06
N ARG A 64 -9.07 13.17 16.27
CA ARG A 64 -7.78 12.44 16.20
C ARG A 64 -7.22 12.47 14.78
N SER A 65 -5.93 12.26 14.65
CA SER A 65 -5.28 12.09 13.35
C SER A 65 -5.61 10.71 12.75
N LEU A 66 -5.57 10.63 11.42
CA LEU A 66 -5.48 9.38 10.68
C LEU A 66 -4.07 8.79 10.87
N GLU A 67 -3.97 7.58 11.41
CA GLU A 67 -2.70 6.88 11.62
C GLU A 67 -2.33 6.08 10.35
N TYR A 68 -1.29 6.51 9.64
CA TYR A 68 -0.90 6.01 8.31
C TYR A 68 0.52 5.42 8.30
N LEU A 69 0.64 4.11 8.08
CA LEU A 69 1.94 3.45 7.85
C LEU A 69 2.19 3.33 6.36
N SER A 70 3.38 3.70 5.90
CA SER A 70 3.76 3.53 4.49
C SER A 70 5.24 3.18 4.28
N LEU A 71 5.57 2.80 3.05
CA LEU A 71 6.93 2.70 2.52
C LEU A 71 7.21 3.85 1.53
N PRO A 72 7.28 5.12 2.00
CA PRO A 72 7.44 6.24 1.10
C PRO A 72 8.84 6.24 0.47
N GLY A 73 8.94 6.68 -0.79
CA GLY A 73 10.20 7.11 -1.37
C GLY A 73 10.66 8.46 -0.82
N PRO A 74 11.84 8.98 -1.23
CA PRO A 74 12.39 10.26 -0.76
C PRO A 74 11.45 11.47 -0.95
N ASP A 75 10.55 11.39 -1.93
CA ASP A 75 9.62 12.47 -2.26
C ASP A 75 8.31 12.43 -1.45
N LEU A 76 8.03 11.33 -0.74
CA LEU A 76 6.79 11.08 -0.01
C LEU A 76 5.52 11.32 -0.84
N LEU A 77 5.52 10.90 -2.11
CA LEU A 77 4.44 11.19 -3.06
C LEU A 77 3.09 10.59 -2.66
N ASP A 78 3.10 9.42 -2.02
CA ASP A 78 1.91 8.78 -1.49
C ASP A 78 1.30 9.62 -0.35
N VAL A 79 2.12 10.12 0.57
CA VAL A 79 1.68 11.01 1.66
C VAL A 79 1.20 12.36 1.13
N ARG A 80 1.90 12.97 0.16
CA ARG A 80 1.48 14.24 -0.48
C ARG A 80 0.16 14.09 -1.22
N SER A 81 -0.04 12.97 -1.90
CA SER A 81 -1.30 12.66 -2.58
C SER A 81 -2.43 12.51 -1.56
N LEU A 82 -2.20 11.75 -0.48
CA LEU A 82 -3.18 11.58 0.60
C LEU A 82 -3.49 12.89 1.33
N TYR A 83 -2.47 13.73 1.60
CA TYR A 83 -2.64 15.04 2.22
C TYR A 83 -3.67 15.88 1.48
N THR A 84 -3.62 15.91 0.15
CA THR A 84 -4.58 16.66 -0.66
C THR A 84 -6.02 16.22 -0.35
N ALA A 85 -6.28 14.91 -0.35
CA ALA A 85 -7.60 14.35 -0.06
C ALA A 85 -8.05 14.57 1.40
N CYS A 86 -7.14 14.49 2.37
CA CYS A 86 -7.44 14.70 3.79
C CYS A 86 -7.62 16.17 4.15
N ALA A 87 -6.85 17.08 3.56
CA ALA A 87 -6.90 18.51 3.82
C ALA A 87 -8.25 19.11 3.40
N GLU A 88 -8.83 18.66 2.27
CA GLU A 88 -10.19 19.03 1.84
C GLU A 88 -11.26 18.68 2.88
N LYS A 89 -10.98 17.69 3.74
CA LYS A 89 -11.89 17.23 4.81
C LYS A 89 -11.49 17.74 6.19
N GLU A 90 -10.40 18.49 6.27
CA GLU A 90 -9.81 18.99 7.51
C GLU A 90 -9.38 17.86 8.45
N ILE A 91 -8.83 16.79 7.89
CA ILE A 91 -8.36 15.63 8.62
C ILE A 91 -6.85 15.68 8.74
N SER A 92 -6.35 15.66 9.97
CA SER A 92 -4.91 15.55 10.22
C SER A 92 -4.39 14.13 9.95
N ILE A 93 -3.20 14.02 9.40
CA ILE A 93 -2.51 12.74 9.15
C ILE A 93 -1.30 12.65 10.10
N ARG A 94 -1.18 11.54 10.82
CA ARG A 94 0.06 11.13 11.48
C ARG A 94 0.63 9.94 10.72
N PHE A 95 1.77 10.12 10.07
CA PHE A 95 2.39 9.04 9.28
C PHE A 95 3.67 8.49 9.89
N THR A 96 3.86 7.18 9.75
CA THR A 96 5.13 6.50 10.00
C THR A 96 5.62 5.89 8.69
N GLY A 97 6.80 6.29 8.22
CA GLY A 97 7.41 5.76 7.01
C GLY A 97 8.62 4.87 7.32
N LEU A 98 8.84 3.84 6.50
CA LEU A 98 10.13 3.18 6.38
C LEU A 98 10.68 3.40 4.96
N ASN A 99 11.92 3.85 4.84
CA ASN A 99 12.59 4.01 3.54
C ASN A 99 14.06 3.59 3.62
N ALA A 100 14.40 2.54 2.89
CA ALA A 100 15.75 1.97 2.87
C ALA A 100 16.65 2.71 1.87
N ILE A 101 17.10 3.91 2.23
CA ILE A 101 18.10 4.65 1.45
C ILE A 101 19.50 4.08 1.73
N ALA A 102 20.38 3.98 0.72
CA ALA A 102 21.78 3.55 0.89
C ALA A 102 22.61 4.62 1.64
N VAL A 103 23.70 4.26 2.33
CA VAL A 103 24.44 5.22 3.20
C VAL A 103 25.17 6.26 2.36
N GLU A 104 25.62 5.81 1.22
CA GLU A 104 26.28 6.55 0.16
C GLU A 104 25.33 7.49 -0.59
N ASP A 105 24.02 7.24 -0.56
CA ASP A 105 23.01 8.06 -1.27
C ASP A 105 22.58 9.26 -0.42
N LYS A 106 23.52 10.22 -0.34
CA LYS A 106 23.32 11.49 0.36
C LYS A 106 22.27 12.38 -0.32
N GLU A 107 22.11 12.26 -1.64
CA GLU A 107 21.13 13.05 -2.42
C GLU A 107 19.71 12.64 -2.01
N SER A 108 19.36 11.35 -2.09
CA SER A 108 18.06 10.84 -1.65
C SER A 108 17.80 11.09 -0.17
N THR A 109 18.84 10.98 0.68
CA THR A 109 18.71 11.28 2.11
C THR A 109 18.33 12.75 2.32
N MET A 110 19.01 13.66 1.64
CA MET A 110 18.71 15.10 1.72
C MET A 110 17.30 15.40 1.19
N ASP A 111 16.93 14.81 0.06
CA ASP A 111 15.60 14.99 -0.53
C ASP A 111 14.49 14.49 0.39
N GLN A 112 14.69 13.36 1.08
CA GLN A 112 13.76 12.87 2.10
C GLN A 112 13.62 13.85 3.26
N LEU A 113 14.73 14.39 3.78
CA LEU A 113 14.69 15.33 4.90
C LEU A 113 13.97 16.62 4.54
N ILE A 114 14.23 17.18 3.36
CA ILE A 114 13.53 18.37 2.86
C ILE A 114 12.04 18.06 2.67
N SER A 115 11.70 16.94 2.03
CA SER A 115 10.30 16.58 1.80
C SER A 115 9.53 16.33 3.11
N LEU A 116 10.19 15.77 4.12
CA LEU A 116 9.62 15.56 5.44
C LEU A 116 9.39 16.88 6.18
N ASP A 117 10.34 17.81 6.13
CA ASP A 117 10.22 19.15 6.73
C ASP A 117 9.06 19.93 6.11
N GLU A 118 8.98 19.96 4.77
CA GLU A 118 7.88 20.59 4.04
C GLU A 118 6.52 20.02 4.44
N LEU A 119 6.40 18.69 4.52
CA LEU A 119 5.15 18.03 4.91
C LEU A 119 4.78 18.36 6.36
N ARG A 120 5.74 18.31 7.30
CA ARG A 120 5.50 18.66 8.71
C ARG A 120 5.09 20.12 8.90
N GLY A 121 5.47 21.00 7.99
CA GLY A 121 5.04 22.40 7.96
C GLY A 121 3.58 22.60 7.53
N LEU A 122 2.90 21.57 7.01
CA LEU A 122 1.51 21.67 6.56
C LEU A 122 0.51 21.55 7.72
N LYS A 123 -0.57 22.34 7.65
CA LYS A 123 -1.60 22.46 8.70
C LYS A 123 -2.17 21.13 9.19
N TYR A 124 -2.37 20.17 8.28
CA TYR A 124 -3.02 18.90 8.57
C TYR A 124 -2.03 17.71 8.58
N ILE A 125 -0.75 17.97 8.85
CA ILE A 125 0.23 16.92 9.14
C ILE A 125 0.61 17.03 10.61
N ASP A 126 0.55 15.91 11.32
CA ASP A 126 0.97 15.83 12.71
C ASP A 126 2.51 16.00 12.78
N PRO A 127 3.05 16.91 13.62
CA PRO A 127 4.49 17.14 13.74
C PRO A 127 5.30 15.91 14.14
N SER A 128 4.67 14.91 14.79
CA SER A 128 5.33 13.65 15.14
C SER A 128 5.48 12.67 13.98
N SER A 129 4.90 12.97 12.81
CA SER A 129 5.05 12.13 11.61
C SER A 129 6.51 12.02 11.19
N ASP A 130 6.98 10.86 10.78
CA ASP A 130 8.42 10.64 10.55
C ASP A 130 8.69 9.53 9.51
N VAL A 131 9.89 9.54 8.92
CA VAL A 131 10.37 8.46 8.04
C VAL A 131 11.69 7.93 8.55
N TYR A 132 11.70 6.63 8.84
CA TYR A 132 12.86 5.94 9.38
C TYR A 132 13.61 5.18 8.31
N ARG A 133 14.93 5.23 8.41
CA ARG A 133 15.83 4.54 7.49
C ARG A 133 16.02 3.09 7.90
N ASP A 134 15.07 2.25 7.52
CA ASP A 134 15.12 0.79 7.73
C ASP A 134 14.29 0.08 6.65
N GLN A 135 14.38 -1.25 6.62
CA GLN A 135 13.64 -2.12 5.70
C GLN A 135 12.44 -2.75 6.42
N LEU A 136 11.35 -3.02 5.69
CA LEU A 136 10.15 -3.63 6.26
C LEU A 136 10.42 -5.07 6.72
N GLU A 137 11.23 -5.83 6.00
CA GLU A 137 11.59 -7.22 6.28
C GLU A 137 12.21 -7.39 7.68
N ARG A 138 12.87 -6.33 8.16
CA ARG A 138 13.49 -6.25 9.48
C ARG A 138 12.49 -6.02 10.60
N LEU A 139 11.21 -5.83 10.30
CA LEU A 139 10.13 -5.78 11.31
C LEU A 139 10.15 -7.03 12.20
N SER A 140 10.48 -8.19 11.64
CA SER A 140 10.61 -9.45 12.39
C SER A 140 11.77 -9.51 13.39
N ASN A 141 12.69 -8.55 13.31
CA ASN A 141 13.81 -8.42 14.25
C ASN A 141 13.46 -7.39 15.33
N LYS A 142 13.25 -7.83 16.57
CA LYS A 142 12.87 -6.97 17.69
C LYS A 142 13.87 -5.85 18.00
N ALA A 143 15.12 -5.96 17.57
CA ALA A 143 16.15 -4.93 17.75
C ALA A 143 16.20 -3.90 16.59
N SER A 144 15.46 -4.11 15.49
CA SER A 144 15.47 -3.21 14.34
C SER A 144 14.74 -1.89 14.60
N ILE A 145 15.06 -0.86 13.82
CA ILE A 145 14.33 0.41 13.87
C ILE A 145 12.90 0.18 13.41
N ALA A 146 12.69 -0.65 12.38
CA ALA A 146 11.38 -1.05 11.88
C ALA A 146 10.49 -1.57 13.02
N TYR A 147 10.94 -2.57 13.80
CA TYR A 147 10.16 -3.09 14.92
C TYR A 147 9.91 -2.04 16.00
N GLN A 148 10.96 -1.32 16.41
CA GLN A 148 10.84 -0.33 17.49
C GLN A 148 9.85 0.79 17.12
N LYS A 149 9.81 1.21 15.86
CA LYS A 149 8.97 2.33 15.40
C LYS A 149 7.56 1.88 15.01
N VAL A 150 7.44 0.78 14.27
CA VAL A 150 6.16 0.34 13.71
C VAL A 150 5.35 -0.55 14.67
N ILE A 151 6.02 -1.37 15.48
CA ILE A 151 5.32 -2.30 16.40
C ILE A 151 5.34 -1.77 17.83
N LYS A 152 6.50 -1.34 18.35
CA LYS A 152 6.61 -1.02 19.78
C LYS A 152 6.12 0.37 20.13
N GLN A 153 6.39 1.38 19.29
CA GLN A 153 6.04 2.78 19.58
C GLN A 153 4.66 3.15 19.06
N ALA A 154 4.28 2.65 17.89
CA ALA A 154 2.94 2.87 17.35
C ALA A 154 1.93 1.93 18.03
N ARG A 155 0.71 2.44 18.29
CA ARG A 155 -0.39 1.62 18.79
C ARG A 155 -0.90 0.68 17.71
N THR A 156 -1.56 1.24 16.70
CA THR A 156 -2.17 0.57 15.56
C THR A 156 -2.34 1.60 14.47
N TYR A 157 -2.47 1.16 13.22
CA TYR A 157 -2.70 2.04 12.08
C TYR A 157 -4.16 1.96 11.61
N ASP A 158 -4.71 3.08 11.14
CA ASP A 158 -5.97 3.08 10.40
C ASP A 158 -5.73 2.55 8.98
N VAL A 159 -4.55 2.86 8.43
CA VAL A 159 -4.16 2.49 7.07
C VAL A 159 -2.71 2.03 7.08
N ILE A 160 -2.49 0.88 6.46
CA ILE A 160 -1.15 0.35 6.16
C ILE A 160 -1.03 0.28 4.64
N ASN A 161 -0.10 1.00 4.04
CA ASN A 161 0.13 1.02 2.61
C ASN A 161 1.56 0.58 2.24
N ILE A 162 1.68 -0.65 1.73
CA ILE A 162 2.95 -1.26 1.38
C ILE A 162 3.13 -1.21 -0.15
N ASP A 163 3.70 -0.13 -0.68
CA ASP A 163 3.99 0.01 -2.12
C ASP A 163 5.42 -0.50 -2.42
N LEU A 164 5.53 -1.72 -2.94
CA LEU A 164 6.82 -2.33 -3.29
C LEU A 164 7.18 -2.07 -4.74
N CYS A 165 8.44 -1.75 -5.00
CA CYS A 165 8.99 -1.71 -6.36
C CYS A 165 9.12 -3.11 -6.98
N GLY A 166 9.34 -4.13 -6.14
CA GLY A 166 9.48 -5.54 -6.52
C GLY A 166 8.33 -6.41 -6.05
N SER A 167 8.59 -7.70 -5.92
CA SER A 167 7.65 -8.68 -5.39
C SER A 167 8.04 -9.14 -4.00
N PHE A 168 7.05 -9.17 -3.09
CA PHE A 168 7.25 -9.77 -1.78
C PHE A 168 7.30 -11.30 -1.83
N LEU A 169 7.00 -11.88 -3.00
CA LEU A 169 6.93 -13.31 -3.27
C LEU A 169 8.23 -13.86 -3.92
N GLU A 170 9.25 -13.03 -4.16
CA GLU A 170 10.48 -13.44 -4.86
C GLU A 170 11.33 -14.42 -4.05
N SER A 171 11.33 -14.25 -2.73
CA SER A 171 12.11 -15.09 -1.83
C SER A 171 11.44 -16.44 -1.59
N PRO A 172 12.21 -17.51 -1.37
CA PRO A 172 11.66 -18.77 -0.90
C PRO A 172 10.98 -18.61 0.47
N PRO A 173 9.91 -19.37 0.75
CA PRO A 173 9.19 -19.33 2.02
C PRO A 173 9.96 -20.07 3.13
N ILE A 174 11.04 -19.47 3.62
CA ILE A 174 11.90 -20.01 4.70
C ILE A 174 11.44 -19.46 6.07
N GLU A 175 11.17 -20.34 7.04
CA GLU A 175 10.63 -19.96 8.36
C GLU A 175 11.55 -19.08 9.23
N ASN A 176 12.87 -19.22 9.07
CA ASN A 176 13.85 -18.68 10.01
C ASN A 176 14.61 -17.43 9.54
N GLU A 177 14.22 -16.83 8.41
CA GLU A 177 14.86 -15.62 7.88
C GLU A 177 13.96 -14.40 7.95
N SER A 178 14.55 -13.22 8.12
CA SER A 178 13.83 -11.95 7.98
C SER A 178 13.43 -11.77 6.53
N SER A 179 12.16 -12.03 6.23
CA SER A 179 11.57 -11.94 4.90
C SER A 179 10.32 -11.07 4.92
N TYR A 180 9.84 -10.66 3.74
CA TYR A 180 8.55 -9.99 3.63
C TYR A 180 7.40 -10.83 4.19
N TYR A 181 7.40 -12.15 3.96
CA TYR A 181 6.34 -13.04 4.47
C TYR A 181 6.20 -12.91 5.98
N LYS A 182 7.32 -13.01 6.70
CA LYS A 182 7.33 -12.94 8.16
C LYS A 182 6.96 -11.54 8.66
N ALA A 183 7.56 -10.50 8.07
CA ALA A 183 7.28 -9.12 8.44
C ALA A 183 5.79 -8.76 8.24
N LEU A 184 5.23 -9.08 7.08
CA LEU A 184 3.83 -8.80 6.77
C LEU A 184 2.89 -9.64 7.64
N PHE A 185 3.19 -10.93 7.87
CA PHE A 185 2.38 -11.76 8.76
C PHE A 185 2.34 -11.21 10.19
N GLU A 186 3.51 -10.86 10.75
CA GLU A 186 3.61 -10.24 12.07
C GLU A 186 2.90 -8.89 12.14
N LEU A 187 2.98 -8.07 11.09
CA LEU A 187 2.28 -6.79 11.01
C LEU A 187 0.76 -6.96 10.98
N LEU A 188 0.25 -7.89 10.16
CA LEU A 188 -1.18 -8.21 10.07
C LEU A 188 -1.71 -8.75 11.40
N ARG A 189 -0.96 -9.64 12.07
CA ARG A 189 -1.33 -10.16 13.38
C ARG A 189 -1.29 -9.09 14.45
N TYR A 190 -0.24 -8.28 14.51
CA TYR A 190 -0.15 -7.17 15.44
C TYR A 190 -1.34 -6.22 15.32
N GLN A 191 -1.74 -5.86 14.10
CA GLN A 191 -2.96 -5.08 13.85
C GLN A 191 -4.22 -5.79 14.38
N ALA A 192 -4.42 -7.06 14.05
CA ALA A 192 -5.60 -7.81 14.46
C ALA A 192 -5.70 -7.97 15.99
N ASP A 193 -4.56 -8.16 16.66
CA ASP A 193 -4.50 -8.38 18.10
C ASP A 193 -4.75 -7.11 18.92
N ASN A 194 -4.31 -5.95 18.40
CA ASN A 194 -4.31 -4.70 19.16
C ASN A 194 -5.40 -3.71 18.72
N ARG A 195 -5.98 -3.88 17.52
CA ARG A 195 -7.01 -2.99 17.01
C ARG A 195 -8.41 -3.48 17.36
N THR A 196 -9.35 -2.54 17.39
CA THR A 196 -10.80 -2.83 17.58
C THR A 196 -11.67 -2.23 16.49
N GLU A 197 -11.22 -1.16 15.84
CA GLU A 197 -11.88 -0.50 14.72
C GLU A 197 -11.51 -1.12 13.37
N ASP A 198 -12.30 -0.82 12.34
CA ASP A 198 -11.99 -1.16 10.96
C ASP A 198 -10.70 -0.48 10.49
N TRP A 199 -10.01 -1.09 9.54
CA TRP A 199 -8.77 -0.55 8.98
C TRP A 199 -8.52 -1.03 7.56
N LEU A 200 -7.55 -0.39 6.90
CA LEU A 200 -7.17 -0.70 5.53
C LEU A 200 -5.77 -1.27 5.46
N PHE A 201 -5.62 -2.32 4.66
CA PHE A 201 -4.32 -2.83 4.22
C PHE A 201 -4.23 -2.71 2.71
N PHE A 202 -3.21 -2.01 2.23
CA PHE A 202 -2.83 -1.97 0.83
C PHE A 202 -1.48 -2.61 0.65
N ILE A 203 -1.33 -3.38 -0.43
CA ILE A 203 -0.04 -3.89 -0.87
C ILE A 203 0.03 -3.80 -2.40
N THR A 204 1.07 -3.18 -2.92
CA THR A 204 1.34 -3.15 -4.36
C THR A 204 2.59 -3.94 -4.62
N THR A 205 2.51 -4.91 -5.51
CA THR A 205 3.59 -5.87 -5.69
C THR A 205 3.60 -6.47 -7.10
N ARG A 206 4.79 -6.91 -7.54
CA ARG A 206 4.94 -7.63 -8.81
C ARG A 206 4.32 -9.02 -8.70
N THR A 207 3.62 -9.47 -9.74
CA THR A 207 2.93 -10.78 -9.74
C THR A 207 3.29 -11.66 -10.94
N ASN A 208 4.15 -11.18 -11.83
CA ASN A 208 4.63 -11.95 -12.98
C ASN A 208 5.49 -13.16 -12.56
N LYS A 209 5.52 -14.18 -13.41
CA LYS A 209 6.09 -15.52 -13.11
C LYS A 209 7.53 -15.51 -12.64
N ASP A 210 8.37 -14.66 -13.21
CA ASP A 210 9.78 -14.46 -12.85
C ASP A 210 9.98 -13.76 -11.50
N MET A 211 8.93 -13.13 -10.97
CA MET A 211 8.94 -12.39 -9.70
C MET A 211 8.26 -13.16 -8.56
N VAL A 212 7.84 -14.40 -8.81
CA VAL A 212 7.19 -15.26 -7.80
C VAL A 212 7.99 -16.54 -7.67
N HIS A 213 8.46 -16.83 -6.46
CA HIS A 213 9.20 -18.04 -6.19
C HIS A 213 8.32 -19.28 -6.47
N ALA A 214 8.87 -20.28 -7.15
CA ALA A 214 8.12 -21.46 -7.60
C ALA A 214 7.43 -22.20 -6.43
N GLU A 215 8.15 -22.39 -5.32
CA GLU A 215 7.59 -23.03 -4.12
C GLU A 215 6.41 -22.22 -3.52
N THR A 216 6.48 -20.89 -3.55
CA THR A 216 5.38 -20.04 -3.08
C THR A 216 4.16 -20.20 -3.96
N PHE A 217 4.35 -20.23 -5.28
CA PHE A 217 3.27 -20.48 -6.24
C PHE A 217 2.62 -21.85 -6.03
N GLU A 218 3.43 -22.91 -5.86
CA GLU A 218 2.92 -24.26 -5.58
C GLU A 218 2.11 -24.32 -4.29
N ARG A 219 2.56 -23.62 -3.22
CA ARG A 219 1.80 -23.51 -1.96
C ARG A 219 0.47 -22.79 -2.17
N PHE A 220 0.42 -21.72 -2.96
CA PHE A 220 -0.84 -21.04 -3.28
C PHE A 220 -1.80 -21.94 -4.05
N VAL A 221 -1.31 -22.67 -5.05
CA VAL A 221 -2.12 -23.64 -5.80
C VAL A 221 -2.72 -24.69 -4.87
N LYS A 222 -1.88 -25.34 -4.04
CA LYS A 222 -2.33 -26.37 -3.10
C LYS A 222 -3.40 -25.85 -2.13
N VAL A 223 -3.20 -24.67 -1.56
CA VAL A 223 -4.16 -24.05 -0.63
C VAL A 223 -5.49 -23.75 -1.32
N LEU A 224 -5.47 -23.32 -2.59
CA LEU A 224 -6.70 -23.10 -3.34
C LEU A 224 -7.45 -24.40 -3.61
N GLU A 225 -6.75 -25.48 -3.97
CA GLU A 225 -7.36 -26.81 -4.15
C GLU A 225 -8.00 -27.34 -2.86
N GLU A 226 -7.33 -27.19 -1.72
CA GLU A 226 -7.87 -27.53 -0.40
C GLU A 226 -9.14 -26.73 -0.07
N ILE A 227 -9.21 -25.46 -0.50
CA ILE A 227 -10.42 -24.64 -0.34
C ILE A 227 -11.54 -25.16 -1.23
N PHE A 228 -11.26 -25.51 -2.49
CA PHE A 228 -12.28 -26.05 -3.39
C PHE A 228 -12.87 -27.37 -2.89
N ASP A 229 -12.10 -28.14 -2.12
CA ASP A 229 -12.57 -29.38 -1.52
C ASP A 229 -13.62 -29.15 -0.41
N VAL A 230 -13.51 -28.03 0.33
CA VAL A 230 -14.36 -27.74 1.51
C VAL A 230 -15.38 -26.61 1.30
N ASP A 231 -15.20 -25.76 0.29
CA ASP A 231 -15.98 -24.54 0.04
C ASP A 231 -16.50 -24.52 -1.39
N GLN A 232 -17.61 -25.23 -1.62
CA GLN A 232 -18.24 -25.39 -2.94
C GLN A 232 -18.56 -24.03 -3.59
N ALA A 233 -18.98 -23.04 -2.81
CA ALA A 233 -19.32 -21.72 -3.32
C ALA A 233 -18.14 -21.02 -4.00
N VAL A 234 -16.92 -21.21 -3.49
CA VAL A 234 -15.70 -20.66 -4.08
C VAL A 234 -15.38 -21.37 -5.39
N TYR A 235 -15.48 -22.70 -5.41
CA TYR A 235 -15.24 -23.49 -6.63
C TYR A 235 -16.24 -23.12 -7.74
N ASP A 236 -17.54 -23.09 -7.42
CA ASP A 236 -18.60 -22.70 -8.36
C ASP A 236 -18.34 -21.31 -8.92
N LYS A 237 -17.93 -20.37 -8.07
CA LYS A 237 -17.64 -19.00 -8.49
C LYS A 237 -16.45 -18.91 -9.44
N CYS A 238 -15.38 -19.67 -9.17
CA CYS A 238 -14.22 -19.76 -10.07
C CYS A 238 -14.62 -20.29 -11.46
N MET A 239 -15.50 -21.30 -11.50
CA MET A 239 -16.00 -21.91 -12.73
C MET A 239 -16.95 -20.97 -13.49
N GLU A 240 -17.88 -20.31 -12.78
CA GLU A 240 -18.83 -19.33 -13.33
C GLU A 240 -18.09 -18.20 -14.05
N LEU A 241 -17.08 -17.62 -13.38
CA LEU A 241 -16.33 -16.47 -13.86
C LEU A 241 -15.15 -16.86 -14.77
N LYS A 242 -14.88 -18.16 -14.93
CA LYS A 242 -13.75 -18.71 -15.71
C LYS A 242 -12.41 -18.03 -15.38
N ILE A 243 -12.17 -17.68 -14.10
CA ILE A 243 -11.06 -16.79 -13.73
C ILE A 243 -9.66 -17.35 -14.05
N PHE A 244 -9.51 -18.67 -14.13
CA PHE A 244 -8.22 -19.30 -14.43
C PHE A 244 -8.09 -19.72 -15.90
N GLY A 245 -9.07 -19.42 -16.75
CA GLY A 245 -9.09 -19.89 -18.13
C GLY A 245 -9.56 -21.34 -18.28
N GLU A 246 -9.83 -21.72 -19.52
CA GLU A 246 -10.46 -22.99 -19.85
C GLU A 246 -9.50 -24.17 -19.69
N GLY A 247 -9.94 -25.23 -18.99
CA GLY A 247 -9.14 -26.43 -18.77
C GLY A 247 -8.03 -26.31 -17.72
N VAL A 248 -7.85 -25.15 -17.09
CA VAL A 248 -6.89 -24.97 -15.98
C VAL A 248 -7.44 -25.53 -14.67
N LEU A 249 -8.70 -25.27 -14.35
CA LEU A 249 -9.38 -25.83 -13.18
C LEU A 249 -10.35 -26.93 -13.64
N VAL A 250 -10.04 -28.18 -13.28
CA VAL A 250 -10.86 -29.37 -13.61
C VAL A 250 -10.99 -30.22 -12.37
N ASP A 251 -12.21 -30.64 -12.03
CA ASP A 251 -12.49 -31.49 -10.86
C ASP A 251 -11.81 -30.99 -9.58
N ARG A 252 -11.87 -29.67 -9.34
CA ARG A 252 -11.25 -28.98 -8.19
C ARG A 252 -9.73 -29.06 -8.10
N ARG A 253 -9.06 -29.38 -9.21
CA ARG A 253 -7.59 -29.42 -9.32
C ARG A 253 -7.09 -28.47 -10.40
N ILE A 254 -5.94 -27.86 -10.16
CA ILE A 254 -5.30 -26.88 -11.04
C ILE A 254 -4.22 -27.58 -11.86
N ASP A 255 -4.42 -27.65 -13.17
CA ASP A 255 -3.41 -28.12 -14.10
C ASP A 255 -2.38 -27.01 -14.38
N VAL A 256 -1.31 -27.01 -13.59
CA VAL A 256 -0.21 -26.03 -13.69
C VAL A 256 0.40 -25.97 -15.09
N SER A 257 0.35 -27.07 -15.86
CA SER A 257 0.92 -27.10 -17.22
C SER A 257 0.14 -26.24 -18.23
N LYS A 258 -1.14 -25.94 -17.94
CA LYS A 258 -2.01 -25.11 -18.77
C LYS A 258 -2.12 -23.66 -18.29
N VAL A 259 -1.41 -23.30 -17.21
CA VAL A 259 -1.47 -21.96 -16.64
C VAL A 259 -0.74 -20.97 -17.55
N GLY A 260 -1.50 -20.16 -18.28
CA GLY A 260 -1.00 -19.00 -19.03
C GLY A 260 -0.75 -17.77 -18.13
N PRO A 261 -0.19 -16.67 -18.67
CA PRO A 261 0.17 -15.48 -17.90
C PRO A 261 -0.99 -14.86 -17.10
N ALA A 262 -2.18 -14.74 -17.71
CA ALA A 262 -3.36 -14.19 -17.02
C ALA A 262 -3.82 -15.12 -15.88
N SER A 263 -3.90 -16.43 -16.15
CA SER A 263 -4.25 -17.44 -15.14
C SER A 263 -3.25 -17.46 -13.99
N PHE A 264 -1.96 -17.30 -14.28
CA PHE A 264 -0.89 -17.20 -13.29
C PHE A 264 -1.12 -16.02 -12.35
N ASN A 265 -1.33 -14.82 -12.90
CA ASN A 265 -1.63 -13.63 -12.11
C ASN A 265 -2.89 -13.79 -11.26
N ASN A 266 -3.93 -14.43 -11.80
CA ASN A 266 -5.17 -14.66 -11.07
C ASN A 266 -4.99 -15.67 -9.93
N LEU A 267 -4.19 -16.73 -10.14
CA LEU A 267 -3.82 -17.69 -9.09
C LEU A 267 -3.00 -17.02 -7.99
N VAL A 268 -2.00 -16.21 -8.35
CA VAL A 268 -1.19 -15.44 -7.39
C VAL A 268 -2.06 -14.46 -6.62
N SER A 269 -2.94 -13.72 -7.29
CA SER A 269 -3.86 -12.76 -6.66
C SER A 269 -4.84 -13.45 -5.70
N ALA A 270 -5.36 -14.62 -6.07
CA ALA A 270 -6.20 -15.44 -5.19
C ALA A 270 -5.42 -15.94 -3.98
N GLY A 271 -4.17 -16.38 -4.19
CA GLY A 271 -3.25 -16.79 -3.14
C GLY A 271 -2.98 -15.66 -2.13
N ILE A 272 -2.65 -14.45 -2.60
CA ILE A 272 -2.44 -13.27 -1.74
C ILE A 272 -3.71 -12.94 -0.94
N GLY A 273 -4.85 -12.83 -1.62
CA GLY A 273 -6.12 -12.49 -0.97
C GLY A 273 -6.51 -13.51 0.09
N LYS A 274 -6.29 -14.80 -0.19
CA LYS A 274 -6.53 -15.88 0.77
C LYS A 274 -5.52 -15.87 1.91
N TRP A 275 -4.25 -15.60 1.63
CA TRP A 275 -3.21 -15.55 2.65
C TRP A 275 -3.48 -14.45 3.67
N VAL A 276 -3.82 -13.24 3.22
CA VAL A 276 -4.23 -12.12 4.10
C VAL A 276 -5.45 -12.51 4.94
N LEU A 277 -6.50 -13.05 4.31
CA LEU A 277 -7.70 -13.49 5.03
C LEU A 277 -7.36 -14.55 6.09
N SER A 278 -6.49 -15.49 5.77
CA SER A 278 -6.11 -16.57 6.69
C SER A 278 -5.27 -16.03 7.84
N ALA A 279 -4.33 -15.12 7.59
CA ALA A 279 -3.56 -14.45 8.64
C ALA A 279 -4.46 -13.73 9.64
N LEU A 280 -5.55 -13.11 9.17
CA LEU A 280 -6.48 -12.34 10.00
C LEU A 280 -7.53 -13.20 10.73
N THR A 281 -7.79 -14.42 10.26
CA THR A 281 -8.84 -15.31 10.80
C THR A 281 -8.31 -16.53 11.56
N ALA A 282 -7.01 -16.82 11.48
CA ALA A 282 -6.39 -17.98 12.12
C ALA A 282 -6.48 -17.97 13.66
N GLU A 283 -6.46 -16.78 14.27
CA GLU A 283 -6.46 -16.61 15.73
C GLU A 283 -7.42 -15.50 16.17
N THR A 284 -7.89 -15.59 17.41
CA THR A 284 -8.71 -14.54 18.04
C THR A 284 -7.82 -13.48 18.70
N PRO A 285 -8.09 -12.18 18.52
CA PRO A 285 -9.21 -11.58 17.79
C PRO A 285 -9.13 -11.79 16.27
N ALA A 286 -10.24 -12.23 15.69
CA ALA A 286 -10.35 -12.51 14.26
C ALA A 286 -10.89 -11.30 13.51
N TYR A 287 -10.38 -11.10 12.30
CA TYR A 287 -10.80 -10.04 11.38
C TYR A 287 -11.18 -10.66 10.04
N LYS A 288 -12.30 -10.23 9.46
CA LYS A 288 -12.61 -10.51 8.06
C LYS A 288 -11.92 -9.48 7.18
N SER A 289 -11.40 -9.92 6.04
CA SER A 289 -10.85 -9.03 5.01
C SER A 289 -11.70 -9.09 3.75
N LYS A 290 -12.30 -7.96 3.37
CA LYS A 290 -12.91 -7.80 2.05
C LYS A 290 -11.85 -7.30 1.09
N MET A 291 -11.49 -8.10 0.09
CA MET A 291 -10.59 -7.63 -0.97
C MET A 291 -11.34 -6.64 -1.87
N LEU A 292 -10.78 -5.46 -2.00
CA LEU A 292 -11.30 -4.36 -2.78
C LEU A 292 -10.97 -4.56 -4.27
N GLU A 293 -11.47 -3.66 -5.11
CA GLU A 293 -11.13 -3.62 -6.52
C GLU A 293 -9.61 -3.51 -6.71
N LEU A 294 -9.08 -4.32 -7.62
CA LEU A 294 -7.67 -4.45 -7.90
C LEU A 294 -7.30 -3.57 -9.09
N PHE A 295 -6.13 -2.92 -9.02
CA PHE A 295 -5.62 -2.07 -10.09
C PHE A 295 -4.28 -2.64 -10.56
N GLY A 296 -4.23 -3.04 -11.84
CA GLY A 296 -3.06 -3.63 -12.47
C GLY A 296 -2.42 -2.69 -13.50
N TYR A 297 -1.10 -2.75 -13.63
CA TYR A 297 -0.38 -2.10 -14.74
C TYR A 297 0.90 -2.86 -15.09
N ASN A 298 1.53 -2.48 -16.22
CA ASN A 298 2.77 -3.04 -16.71
C ASN A 298 3.96 -2.14 -16.37
N VAL A 299 4.89 -2.68 -15.58
CA VAL A 299 6.22 -2.12 -15.33
C VAL A 299 7.12 -2.44 -16.50
N LEU A 300 7.14 -3.70 -16.94
CA LEU A 300 7.80 -4.13 -18.16
C LEU A 300 6.80 -4.12 -19.32
N LEU A 301 7.13 -3.38 -20.38
CA LEU A 301 6.31 -3.26 -21.58
C LEU A 301 6.52 -4.49 -22.49
N ASP A 302 6.08 -5.65 -22.03
CA ASP A 302 6.15 -6.93 -22.76
C ASP A 302 4.78 -7.25 -23.41
N PRO A 303 4.67 -7.36 -24.75
CA PRO A 303 3.41 -7.62 -25.43
C PRO A 303 2.66 -8.87 -24.93
N GLU A 304 3.35 -9.90 -24.46
CA GLU A 304 2.73 -11.17 -24.06
C GLU A 304 2.34 -11.23 -22.58
N SER A 305 2.78 -10.25 -21.79
CA SER A 305 2.55 -10.23 -20.35
C SER A 305 1.18 -9.65 -19.99
N ALA A 306 0.49 -10.24 -19.01
CA ALA A 306 -0.62 -9.58 -18.33
C ALA A 306 -0.10 -8.42 -17.44
N CYS A 307 -0.95 -7.71 -16.70
CA CYS A 307 -0.48 -6.71 -15.74
C CYS A 307 0.54 -7.35 -14.78
N ASP A 308 1.77 -6.85 -14.72
CA ASP A 308 2.86 -7.47 -13.94
C ASP A 308 3.03 -6.87 -12.55
N MET A 309 2.34 -5.78 -12.26
CA MET A 309 2.25 -5.12 -10.97
C MET A 309 0.77 -4.91 -10.62
N ILE A 310 0.35 -5.37 -9.44
CA ILE A 310 -1.03 -5.26 -8.98
C ILE A 310 -1.03 -4.54 -7.63
N SER A 311 -1.93 -3.56 -7.49
CA SER A 311 -2.25 -2.90 -6.23
C SER A 311 -3.49 -3.54 -5.62
N PHE A 312 -3.29 -4.18 -4.48
CA PHE A 312 -4.31 -4.83 -3.67
C PHE A 312 -4.76 -3.89 -2.56
N GLY A 313 -6.06 -3.85 -2.31
CA GLY A 313 -6.65 -3.19 -1.14
C GLY A 313 -7.53 -4.16 -0.35
N PHE A 314 -7.50 -4.06 0.96
CA PHE A 314 -8.29 -4.89 1.86
C PHE A 314 -8.97 -4.02 2.91
N TRP A 315 -10.28 -4.15 3.05
CA TRP A 315 -11.04 -3.60 4.16
C TRP A 315 -11.16 -4.65 5.26
N CYS A 316 -10.52 -4.39 6.39
CA CYS A 316 -10.43 -5.31 7.51
C CYS A 316 -11.43 -4.90 8.61
N THR A 317 -12.38 -5.79 8.91
CA THR A 317 -13.43 -5.56 9.92
C THR A 317 -13.34 -6.63 10.99
N LYS A 318 -13.44 -6.23 12.27
CA LYS A 318 -13.39 -7.17 13.40
C LYS A 318 -14.58 -8.13 13.34
N MET A 319 -14.33 -9.42 13.52
CA MET A 319 -15.38 -10.42 13.65
C MET A 319 -15.84 -10.49 15.11
N PRO A 320 -17.13 -10.24 15.40
CA PRO A 320 -17.64 -10.38 16.76
C PRO A 320 -17.66 -11.87 17.15
N THR A 321 -16.84 -12.26 18.13
CA THR A 321 -16.82 -13.62 18.65
C THR A 321 -17.84 -13.79 19.79
N ARG A 322 -18.45 -14.97 19.90
CA ARG A 322 -19.24 -15.32 21.09
C ARG A 322 -18.27 -15.59 22.24
N ALA A 323 -18.49 -14.97 23.39
CA ALA A 323 -17.86 -15.43 24.61
C ALA A 323 -18.36 -16.85 24.89
N VAL A 324 -17.45 -17.79 25.12
CA VAL A 324 -17.79 -19.16 25.53
C VAL A 324 -17.46 -19.26 27.02
N ASP A 325 -18.46 -19.54 27.86
CA ASP A 325 -18.20 -19.87 29.25
C ASP A 325 -17.70 -21.30 29.35
N ALA A 326 -16.39 -21.45 29.57
CA ALA A 326 -15.73 -22.74 29.69
C ALA A 326 -16.28 -23.60 30.84
N PHE A 327 -16.90 -23.00 31.86
CA PHE A 327 -17.50 -23.73 32.98
C PHE A 327 -18.97 -24.09 32.76
N GLY A 328 -19.60 -23.58 31.69
CA GLY A 328 -21.00 -23.84 31.36
C GLY A 328 -22.01 -23.29 32.38
N LEU A 329 -21.61 -22.30 33.17
CA LEU A 329 -22.45 -21.62 34.17
C LEU A 329 -23.33 -20.53 33.52
N ALA A 330 -22.90 -19.98 32.39
CA ALA A 330 -23.60 -19.00 31.59
C ALA A 330 -23.65 -19.41 30.11
N GLY A 331 -24.75 -19.04 29.43
CA GLY A 331 -24.79 -19.09 27.98
C GLY A 331 -23.88 -18.02 27.38
N GLY A 332 -23.17 -18.34 26.31
CA GLY A 332 -22.32 -17.38 25.62
C GLY A 332 -23.09 -16.15 25.14
N VAL A 333 -22.62 -14.95 25.50
CA VAL A 333 -23.31 -13.68 25.20
C VAL A 333 -22.57 -12.92 24.12
N ASN A 334 -23.05 -12.97 22.87
CA ASN A 334 -22.83 -11.93 21.86
C ASN A 334 -23.91 -12.06 20.77
N LEU A 335 -24.94 -11.21 20.82
CA LEU A 335 -26.06 -11.25 19.87
C LEU A 335 -25.65 -10.88 18.43
N ASN A 336 -24.53 -10.18 18.28
CA ASN A 336 -24.00 -9.74 16.99
C ASN A 336 -22.94 -10.70 16.42
N SER A 337 -22.71 -11.85 17.05
CA SER A 337 -21.76 -12.83 16.55
C SER A 337 -22.17 -13.35 15.17
N GLU A 338 -21.25 -13.30 14.22
CA GLU A 338 -21.40 -13.97 12.92
C GLU A 338 -20.82 -15.38 13.02
N ASP A 339 -21.38 -16.33 12.27
CA ASP A 339 -20.77 -17.64 12.09
C ASP A 339 -19.44 -17.46 11.32
N ALA A 340 -18.34 -17.94 11.92
CA ALA A 340 -17.02 -17.70 11.38
C ALA A 340 -16.79 -18.38 10.02
N GLU A 341 -17.33 -19.59 9.82
CA GLU A 341 -17.18 -20.32 8.57
C GLU A 341 -17.95 -19.61 7.44
N ILE A 342 -19.17 -19.17 7.72
CA ILE A 342 -20.00 -18.42 6.76
C ILE A 342 -19.32 -17.09 6.40
N ALA A 343 -18.81 -16.36 7.39
CA ALA A 343 -18.11 -15.09 7.15
C ALA A 343 -16.85 -15.28 6.29
N VAL A 344 -16.06 -16.31 6.61
CA VAL A 344 -14.84 -16.65 5.85
C VAL A 344 -15.16 -17.08 4.42
N SER A 345 -16.19 -17.92 4.22
CA SER A 345 -16.61 -18.34 2.88
C SER A 345 -17.05 -17.14 2.02
N LYS A 346 -17.86 -16.21 2.57
CA LYS A 346 -18.21 -14.96 1.87
C LYS A 346 -16.98 -14.13 1.49
N CYS A 347 -15.99 -14.02 2.38
CA CYS A 347 -14.74 -13.33 2.08
C CYS A 347 -13.93 -14.01 0.98
N ARG A 348 -13.87 -15.35 0.95
CA ARG A 348 -13.22 -16.11 -0.13
C ARG A 348 -13.91 -15.88 -1.47
N VAL A 349 -15.24 -15.91 -1.52
CA VAL A 349 -16.01 -15.59 -2.74
C VAL A 349 -15.72 -14.15 -3.19
N SER A 350 -15.69 -13.19 -2.26
CA SER A 350 -15.34 -11.81 -2.58
C SER A 350 -13.92 -11.66 -3.14
N VAL A 351 -12.97 -12.53 -2.80
CA VAL A 351 -11.64 -12.53 -3.41
C VAL A 351 -11.73 -12.87 -4.90
N ILE A 352 -12.49 -13.92 -5.25
CA ILE A 352 -12.70 -14.35 -6.64
C ILE A 352 -13.41 -13.27 -7.45
N ASP A 353 -14.43 -12.64 -6.87
CA ASP A 353 -15.15 -11.52 -7.50
C ASP A 353 -14.20 -10.35 -7.84
N SER A 354 -13.32 -9.97 -6.91
CA SER A 354 -12.41 -8.84 -7.13
C SER A 354 -11.35 -9.13 -8.19
N ILE A 355 -10.88 -10.39 -8.30
CA ILE A 355 -9.94 -10.81 -9.36
C ILE A 355 -10.59 -10.73 -10.74
N SER A 356 -11.87 -11.10 -10.85
CA SER A 356 -12.59 -11.00 -12.14
C SER A 356 -12.77 -9.58 -12.66
N LYS A 357 -12.51 -8.57 -11.81
CA LYS A 357 -12.75 -7.15 -12.07
C LYS A 357 -11.47 -6.32 -11.96
N ILE A 358 -10.30 -6.92 -12.17
CA ILE A 358 -9.03 -6.17 -12.17
C ILE A 358 -9.12 -5.06 -13.23
N VAL A 359 -8.90 -3.83 -12.79
CA VAL A 359 -8.80 -2.66 -13.66
C VAL A 359 -7.39 -2.61 -14.22
N ASP A 360 -7.27 -2.85 -15.53
CA ASP A 360 -6.02 -2.61 -16.26
C ASP A 360 -5.86 -1.10 -16.48
N VAL A 361 -5.03 -0.48 -15.67
CA VAL A 361 -4.83 0.98 -15.65
C VAL A 361 -4.16 1.46 -16.93
N ASP A 362 -3.26 0.66 -17.51
CA ASP A 362 -2.62 1.04 -18.77
C ASP A 362 -3.66 1.05 -19.91
N LYS A 363 -4.57 0.08 -19.96
CA LYS A 363 -5.71 0.11 -20.91
C LYS A 363 -6.68 1.24 -20.62
N HIS A 364 -7.01 1.49 -19.36
CA HIS A 364 -7.92 2.58 -18.99
C HIS A 364 -7.37 3.93 -19.44
N LEU A 365 -6.09 4.19 -19.17
CA LEU A 365 -5.43 5.43 -19.55
C LEU A 365 -5.06 5.48 -21.03
N ALA A 366 -5.27 4.44 -21.84
CA ALA A 366 -5.17 4.56 -23.30
C ALA A 366 -6.23 5.52 -23.87
N ASN A 367 -7.32 5.76 -23.13
CA ASN A 367 -8.25 6.84 -23.38
C ASN A 367 -7.59 8.20 -23.04
N ASP A 368 -7.59 9.12 -24.01
CA ASP A 368 -6.93 10.43 -23.88
C ASP A 368 -7.52 11.29 -22.75
N GLU A 369 -8.83 11.28 -22.55
CA GLU A 369 -9.48 12.06 -21.49
C GLU A 369 -9.04 11.58 -20.11
N ALA A 370 -9.07 10.25 -19.90
CA ALA A 370 -8.60 9.63 -18.66
C ALA A 370 -7.10 9.90 -18.42
N PHE A 371 -6.29 9.84 -19.47
CA PHE A 371 -4.87 10.18 -19.39
C PHE A 371 -4.65 11.65 -19.00
N GLU A 372 -5.33 12.60 -19.63
CA GLU A 372 -5.18 14.03 -19.34
C GLU A 372 -5.60 14.35 -17.90
N GLU A 373 -6.65 13.72 -17.39
CA GLU A 373 -7.05 13.88 -15.99
C GLU A 373 -5.97 13.36 -15.03
N ALA A 374 -5.46 12.14 -15.27
CA ALA A 374 -4.38 11.55 -14.48
C ALA A 374 -3.08 12.39 -14.57
N LEU A 375 -2.75 12.92 -15.76
CA LEU A 375 -1.60 13.77 -15.98
C LEU A 375 -1.72 15.08 -15.21
N ARG A 376 -2.88 15.75 -15.27
CA ARG A 376 -3.14 16.98 -14.51
C ARG A 376 -2.99 16.77 -13.00
N SER A 377 -3.57 15.68 -12.49
CA SER A 377 -3.41 15.31 -11.07
C SER A 377 -1.93 15.07 -10.73
N SER A 378 -1.20 14.39 -11.62
CA SER A 378 0.22 14.10 -11.43
C SER A 378 1.08 15.36 -11.46
N VAL A 379 0.81 16.31 -12.36
CA VAL A 379 1.53 17.59 -12.44
C VAL A 379 1.46 18.34 -11.10
N ASN A 380 0.28 18.40 -10.47
CA ASN A 380 0.13 19.03 -9.16
C ASN A 380 0.96 18.31 -8.09
N LEU A 381 0.96 16.98 -8.10
CA LEU A 381 1.76 16.19 -7.18
C LEU A 381 3.27 16.39 -7.39
N MET A 382 3.73 16.35 -8.64
CA MET A 382 5.14 16.56 -9.01
C MET A 382 5.60 17.97 -8.63
N LYS A 383 4.76 18.98 -8.87
CA LYS A 383 5.02 20.35 -8.42
C LYS A 383 5.19 20.43 -6.90
N SER A 384 4.33 19.74 -6.14
CA SER A 384 4.43 19.70 -4.67
C SER A 384 5.72 19.06 -4.17
N ALA A 385 6.37 18.24 -4.99
CA ALA A 385 7.64 17.57 -4.70
C ALA A 385 8.85 18.23 -5.40
N ARG A 386 8.74 19.51 -5.80
CA ARG A 386 9.84 20.32 -6.39
C ARG A 386 10.35 19.81 -7.74
N TYR A 387 9.51 19.19 -8.55
CA TYR A 387 9.86 18.82 -9.93
C TYR A 387 9.55 19.93 -10.93
N ASP A 388 10.33 19.96 -12.00
CA ASP A 388 10.05 20.78 -13.18
C ASP A 388 8.84 20.21 -13.93
N VAL A 389 7.75 20.97 -13.95
CA VAL A 389 6.46 20.50 -14.47
C VAL A 389 6.46 20.38 -15.99
N ASP A 390 7.18 21.25 -16.70
CA ASP A 390 7.22 21.22 -18.17
C ASP A 390 8.00 20.02 -18.67
N SER A 391 9.18 19.77 -18.07
CA SER A 391 9.97 18.56 -18.32
C SER A 391 9.20 17.30 -17.95
N TYR A 392 8.43 17.33 -16.85
CA TYR A 392 7.61 16.20 -16.41
C TYR A 392 6.51 15.88 -17.43
N VAL A 393 5.78 16.89 -17.91
CA VAL A 393 4.70 16.70 -18.89
C VAL A 393 5.26 16.08 -20.17
N ALA A 394 6.38 16.59 -20.68
CA ALA A 394 7.04 16.03 -21.86
C ALA A 394 7.42 14.56 -21.65
N TRP A 395 8.06 14.25 -20.51
CA TRP A 395 8.44 12.88 -20.17
C TRP A 395 7.24 11.94 -20.00
N ALA A 396 6.19 12.38 -19.31
CA ALA A 396 5.00 11.56 -19.05
C ALA A 396 4.25 11.22 -20.35
N ARG A 397 4.22 12.15 -21.32
CA ARG A 397 3.63 11.91 -22.64
C ARG A 397 4.45 10.93 -23.48
N ASP A 398 5.78 11.01 -23.44
CA ASP A 398 6.66 10.04 -24.09
C ASP A 398 6.46 8.63 -23.52
N GLU A 399 6.43 8.49 -22.20
CA GLU A 399 6.16 7.21 -21.54
C GLU A 399 4.76 6.67 -21.88
N HIS A 400 3.76 7.54 -21.98
CA HIS A 400 2.40 7.15 -22.36
C HIS A 400 2.32 6.66 -23.81
N LEU A 401 3.06 7.30 -24.73
CA LEU A 401 3.12 6.87 -26.13
C LEU A 401 3.67 5.44 -26.25
N LYS A 402 4.70 5.09 -25.46
CA LYS A 402 5.25 3.72 -25.42
C LYS A 402 4.21 2.70 -24.97
N VAL A 403 3.38 3.04 -23.98
CA VAL A 403 2.28 2.18 -23.52
C VAL A 403 1.21 2.02 -24.60
N LYS A 404 0.82 3.10 -25.28
CA LYS A 404 -0.14 3.04 -26.39
C LYS A 404 0.36 2.16 -27.54
N GLN A 405 1.64 2.29 -27.90
CA GLN A 405 2.27 1.45 -28.92
C GLN A 405 2.23 -0.03 -28.52
N LEU A 406 2.54 -0.34 -27.25
CA LEU A 406 2.44 -1.70 -26.73
C LEU A 406 1.01 -2.25 -26.84
N LEU A 407 0.02 -1.48 -26.39
CA LEU A 407 -1.38 -1.91 -26.42
C LEU A 407 -1.89 -2.12 -27.85
N ALA A 408 -1.46 -1.28 -28.79
CA ALA A 408 -1.80 -1.46 -30.21
C ALA A 408 -1.24 -2.77 -30.81
N VAL A 409 -0.11 -3.27 -30.29
CA VAL A 409 0.44 -4.58 -30.70
C VAL A 409 -0.35 -5.75 -30.11
N ARG A 410 -1.01 -5.56 -28.96
CA ARG A 410 -1.78 -6.61 -28.28
C ARG A 410 -3.16 -6.88 -28.89
N GLY A 411 -3.66 -5.99 -29.75
CA GLY A 411 -5.02 -6.06 -30.31
C GLY A 411 -6.01 -5.25 -29.50
#